data_AF-A0A6L4WQA7-F1
#
_entry.id   AF-A0A6L4WQA7-F1
#
_cell.length_a   1.000
_cell.length_b   1.000
_cell.length_c   1.000
_cell.angle_alpha   90.00
_cell.angle_beta   90.00
_cell.angle_gamma   90.00
#
_symmetry.space_group_name_H-M   'P 1'
#
loop_
_entity.id
_entity.type
_entity.pdbx_description
1 polymer ?
#
loop_
_entity_poly.entity_id
_entity_poly.type
_entity_poly.pdbx_seq_one_letter_code
_entity_poly.pdbx_strand_id
1 'polypeptide(L)'
;MSKKKLPKTKSNNIQKQKYLKTYLLQKRYTLKDLKCEVILMICDMLIDNYIKAEDDGKNEKLIEELTATEKILIYTNMKNLQEDIQKNILTIDKIQYIIDNQSKDKNSLIEAKLIDSCHYFYNLCATKLKSAIISRTNNENELKWIPDLIAILLIQDMKEKGYSFNKFKFIEEYDFDRLFSVYMKTNILLKQKNKISLFSKEKTIINIMESVSYEIVKELINSKYR
;
A
#
# COMPACT_ATOMS: atom_id res chain seq x y z
N MET A 1 -10.40 35.26 -35.61
CA MET A 1 -10.74 34.49 -34.39
C MET A 1 -9.47 34.21 -33.60
N SER A 2 -9.24 34.96 -32.52
CA SER A 2 -8.05 34.80 -31.67
C SER A 2 -8.18 33.55 -30.79
N LYS A 3 -7.30 32.56 -30.99
CA LYS A 3 -7.16 31.42 -30.08
C LYS A 3 -6.65 31.94 -28.73
N LYS A 4 -7.55 32.16 -27.77
CA LYS A 4 -7.19 32.44 -26.37
C LYS A 4 -6.23 31.34 -25.88
N LYS A 5 -4.95 31.68 -25.70
CA LYS A 5 -3.96 30.79 -25.09
C LYS A 5 -4.44 30.45 -23.68
N LEU A 6 -4.69 29.17 -23.43
CA LEU A 6 -5.01 28.67 -22.10
C LEU A 6 -3.82 28.93 -21.15
N PRO A 7 -4.07 29.24 -19.87
CA PRO A 7 -3.01 29.35 -18.87
C PRO A 7 -2.17 28.07 -18.83
N LYS A 8 -0.84 28.18 -18.74
CA LYS A 8 0.11 27.04 -18.77
C LYS A 8 -0.28 25.92 -17.79
N THR A 9 -0.80 26.26 -16.61
CA THR A 9 -1.26 25.30 -15.59
C THR A 9 -2.49 24.50 -16.03
N LYS A 10 -3.48 25.14 -16.67
CA LYS A 10 -4.66 24.43 -17.23
C LYS A 10 -4.26 23.52 -18.40
N SER A 11 -3.31 23.94 -19.23
CA SER A 11 -2.78 23.13 -20.33
C SER A 11 -2.08 21.86 -19.83
N ASN A 12 -1.28 21.95 -18.77
CA ASN A 12 -0.58 20.81 -18.17
C ASN A 12 -1.55 19.79 -17.57
N ASN A 13 -2.59 20.22 -16.87
CA ASN A 13 -3.58 19.30 -16.29
C ASN A 13 -4.37 18.55 -17.38
N ILE A 14 -4.75 19.23 -18.47
CA ILE A 14 -5.41 18.57 -19.61
C ILE A 14 -4.52 17.48 -20.20
N GLN A 15 -3.22 17.76 -20.31
CA GLN A 15 -2.25 16.82 -20.84
C GLN A 15 -2.03 15.62 -19.91
N LYS A 16 -1.91 15.83 -18.60
CA LYS A 16 -1.85 14.75 -17.59
C LYS A 16 -3.08 13.85 -17.65
N GLN A 17 -4.27 14.44 -17.73
CA GLN A 17 -5.52 13.69 -17.84
C GLN A 17 -5.59 12.86 -19.13
N LYS A 18 -5.01 13.36 -20.23
CA LYS A 18 -4.90 12.58 -21.48
C LYS A 18 -4.05 11.33 -21.27
N TYR A 19 -2.86 11.46 -20.65
CA TYR A 19 -1.99 10.30 -20.41
C TYR A 19 -2.61 9.29 -19.45
N LEU A 20 -3.25 9.73 -18.37
CA LEU A 20 -4.02 8.83 -17.48
C LEU A 20 -5.07 8.05 -18.28
N LYS A 21 -5.89 8.73 -19.10
CA LYS A 21 -6.90 8.05 -19.93
C LYS A 21 -6.27 7.03 -20.87
N THR A 22 -5.14 7.38 -21.50
CA THR A 22 -4.42 6.46 -22.39
C THR A 22 -3.89 5.23 -21.62
N TYR A 23 -3.28 5.41 -20.46
CA TYR A 23 -2.80 4.33 -19.61
C TYR A 23 -3.94 3.37 -19.22
N LEU A 24 -5.05 3.92 -18.72
CA LEU A 24 -6.21 3.15 -18.32
C LEU A 24 -6.80 2.34 -19.49
N LEU A 25 -6.88 2.93 -20.68
CA LEU A 25 -7.36 2.23 -21.88
C LEU A 25 -6.40 1.09 -22.28
N GLN A 26 -5.09 1.33 -22.27
CA GLN A 26 -4.08 0.32 -22.62
C GLN A 26 -4.14 -0.89 -21.66
N LYS A 27 -4.30 -0.64 -20.36
CA LYS A 27 -4.42 -1.68 -19.32
C LYS A 27 -5.82 -2.29 -19.21
N ARG A 28 -6.81 -1.73 -19.92
CA ARG A 28 -8.26 -2.03 -19.73
C ARG A 28 -8.69 -1.86 -18.27
N TYR A 29 -8.22 -0.79 -17.64
CA TYR A 29 -8.45 -0.42 -16.26
C TYR A 29 -9.50 0.68 -16.14
N THR A 30 -10.23 0.65 -15.04
CA THR A 30 -10.90 1.80 -14.45
C THR A 30 -9.94 2.54 -13.52
N LEU A 31 -10.31 3.74 -13.06
CA LEU A 31 -9.54 4.42 -12.02
C LEU A 31 -9.52 3.62 -10.71
N LYS A 32 -10.56 2.81 -10.42
CA LYS A 32 -10.56 1.93 -9.26
C LYS A 32 -9.50 0.85 -9.38
N ASP A 33 -9.37 0.23 -10.55
CA ASP A 33 -8.36 -0.81 -10.81
C ASP A 33 -6.94 -0.25 -10.64
N LEU A 34 -6.68 0.98 -11.12
CA LEU A 34 -5.40 1.66 -10.89
C LEU A 34 -5.13 1.87 -9.39
N LYS A 35 -6.12 2.28 -8.60
CA LYS A 35 -5.95 2.45 -7.15
C LYS A 35 -5.70 1.11 -6.46
N CYS A 36 -6.32 0.02 -6.91
CA CYS A 36 -6.00 -1.33 -6.44
C CYS A 36 -4.55 -1.71 -6.78
N GLU A 37 -4.08 -1.44 -8.02
CA GLU A 37 -2.68 -1.67 -8.41
C GLU A 37 -1.70 -0.92 -7.49
N VAL A 38 -2.00 0.35 -7.20
CA VAL A 38 -1.18 1.19 -6.29
C VAL A 38 -1.14 0.63 -4.87
N ILE A 39 -2.26 0.13 -4.35
CA ILE A 39 -2.28 -0.52 -3.03
C ILE A 39 -1.39 -1.76 -3.02
N LEU A 40 -1.41 -2.55 -4.09
CA LEU A 40 -0.54 -3.71 -4.21
C LEU A 40 0.95 -3.31 -4.30
N MET A 41 1.28 -2.18 -4.91
CA MET A 41 2.66 -1.62 -4.87
C MET A 41 3.09 -1.26 -3.45
N ILE A 42 2.17 -0.72 -2.63
CA ILE A 42 2.44 -0.44 -1.22
C ILE A 42 2.59 -1.74 -0.44
N CYS A 43 1.74 -2.75 -0.69
CA CYS A 43 1.85 -4.08 -0.09
C CYS A 43 3.21 -4.73 -0.42
N ASP A 44 3.68 -4.68 -1.66
CA ASP A 44 4.99 -5.20 -2.07
C ASP A 44 6.13 -4.60 -1.22
N MET A 45 6.14 -3.28 -1.05
CA MET A 45 7.14 -2.58 -0.23
C MET A 45 7.01 -2.91 1.27
N LEU A 46 5.79 -3.06 1.79
CA LEU A 46 5.57 -3.45 3.18
C LEU A 46 6.04 -4.88 3.44
N ILE A 47 5.69 -5.79 2.55
CA ILE A 47 6.05 -7.20 2.65
C ILE A 47 7.57 -7.38 2.52
N ASP A 48 8.22 -6.64 1.61
CA ASP A 48 9.67 -6.63 1.49
C ASP A 48 10.35 -6.22 2.80
N ASN A 49 9.87 -5.17 3.45
CA ASN A 49 10.37 -4.74 4.77
C ASN A 49 10.18 -5.82 5.83
N TYR A 50 9.03 -6.49 5.86
CA TYR A 50 8.74 -7.58 6.79
C TYR A 50 9.66 -8.78 6.55
N ILE A 51 9.76 -9.27 5.31
CA ILE A 51 10.60 -10.44 4.96
C ILE A 51 12.06 -10.18 5.32
N LYS A 52 12.60 -9.00 4.98
CA LYS A 52 13.96 -8.61 5.37
C LYS A 52 14.16 -8.60 6.88
N ALA A 53 13.18 -8.11 7.64
CA ALA A 53 13.26 -8.07 9.10
C ALA A 53 13.16 -9.48 9.73
N GLU A 54 12.38 -10.39 9.16
CA GLU A 54 12.31 -11.80 9.57
C GLU A 54 13.61 -12.55 9.25
N ASP A 55 14.12 -12.40 8.02
CA ASP A 55 15.37 -13.03 7.59
C ASP A 55 16.57 -12.56 8.43
N ASP A 56 16.56 -11.31 8.89
CA ASP A 56 17.55 -10.73 9.81
C ASP A 56 17.31 -11.05 11.31
N GLY A 57 16.21 -11.71 11.66
CA GLY A 57 15.82 -11.99 13.06
C GLY A 57 15.46 -10.74 13.89
N LYS A 58 15.07 -9.64 13.24
CA LYS A 58 14.76 -8.34 13.87
C LYS A 58 13.29 -8.16 14.21
N ASN A 59 12.38 -8.90 13.56
CA ASN A 59 10.94 -8.69 13.69
C ASN A 59 10.34 -9.24 15.00
N GLU A 60 11.00 -10.20 15.66
CA GLU A 60 10.46 -10.91 16.84
C GLU A 60 10.08 -9.99 18.01
N LYS A 61 10.70 -8.80 18.09
CA LYS A 61 10.48 -7.84 19.17
C LYS A 61 9.16 -7.07 19.08
N LEU A 62 8.47 -7.10 17.95
CA LEU A 62 7.26 -6.31 17.75
C LEU A 62 5.99 -7.02 18.20
N ILE A 63 5.97 -8.36 18.13
CA ILE A 63 4.82 -9.19 18.50
C ILE A 63 5.31 -10.52 19.10
N GLU A 64 5.66 -10.50 20.39
CA GLU A 64 6.17 -11.67 21.11
C GLU A 64 5.08 -12.75 21.31
N GLU A 65 3.81 -12.37 21.26
CA GLU A 65 2.66 -13.23 21.54
C GLU A 65 2.32 -14.21 20.40
N LEU A 66 2.98 -14.11 19.24
CA LEU A 66 2.79 -15.04 18.13
C LEU A 66 3.52 -16.37 18.37
N THR A 67 2.81 -17.48 18.18
CA THR A 67 3.42 -18.81 18.19
C THR A 67 4.31 -19.04 16.98
N ALA A 68 5.26 -19.97 17.06
CA ALA A 68 6.13 -20.33 15.94
C ALA A 68 5.34 -20.74 14.68
N THR A 69 4.24 -21.49 14.86
CA THR A 69 3.37 -21.91 13.75
C THR A 69 2.66 -20.71 13.10
N GLU A 70 2.21 -19.73 13.88
CA GLU A 70 1.59 -18.51 13.37
C GLU A 70 2.61 -17.64 12.60
N LYS A 71 3.84 -17.51 13.13
CA LYS A 71 4.93 -16.82 12.43
C LYS A 71 5.24 -17.46 11.07
N ILE A 72 5.39 -18.80 11.01
CA ILE A 72 5.63 -19.53 9.76
C ILE A 72 4.47 -19.35 8.78
N LEU A 73 3.23 -19.38 9.26
CA LEU A 73 2.04 -19.16 8.45
C LEU A 73 2.06 -17.77 7.79
N ILE A 74 2.28 -16.72 8.59
CA ILE A 74 2.35 -15.34 8.09
C ILE A 74 3.48 -15.20 7.09
N TYR A 75 4.68 -15.63 7.45
CA TYR A 75 5.87 -15.53 6.60
C TYR A 75 5.69 -16.19 5.24
N THR A 76 5.18 -17.43 5.23
CA THR A 76 4.94 -18.17 3.99
C THR A 76 3.91 -17.47 3.11
N ASN A 77 2.81 -16.98 3.70
CA ASN A 77 1.79 -16.26 2.94
C ASN A 77 2.33 -14.94 2.39
N MET A 78 3.13 -14.19 3.16
CA MET A 78 3.72 -12.93 2.71
C MET A 78 4.70 -13.14 1.57
N LYS A 79 5.56 -14.17 1.63
CA LYS A 79 6.46 -14.53 0.51
C LYS A 79 5.69 -14.85 -0.77
N ASN A 80 4.70 -15.73 -0.69
CA ASN A 80 3.90 -16.09 -1.85
C ASN A 80 3.17 -14.86 -2.43
N LEU A 81 2.57 -14.05 -1.54
CA LEU A 81 1.85 -12.85 -1.95
C LEU A 81 2.77 -11.85 -2.65
N GLN A 82 3.99 -11.65 -2.13
CA GLN A 82 4.99 -10.79 -2.76
C GLN A 82 5.33 -11.28 -4.16
N GLU A 83 5.64 -12.57 -4.30
CA GLU A 83 5.95 -13.14 -5.61
C GLU A 83 4.82 -12.93 -6.62
N ASP A 84 3.58 -13.18 -6.22
CA ASP A 84 2.42 -12.99 -7.10
C ASP A 84 2.21 -11.51 -7.44
N ILE A 85 2.39 -10.61 -6.49
CA ILE A 85 2.36 -9.16 -6.76
C ILE A 85 3.42 -8.81 -7.81
N GLN A 86 4.68 -9.19 -7.58
CA GLN A 86 5.81 -8.83 -8.45
C GLN A 86 5.71 -9.43 -9.87
N LYS A 87 5.06 -10.58 -10.01
CA LYS A 87 4.75 -11.22 -11.31
C LYS A 87 3.64 -10.49 -12.06
N ASN A 88 2.68 -9.87 -11.36
CA ASN A 88 1.44 -9.37 -11.95
C ASN A 88 1.34 -7.85 -12.08
N ILE A 89 2.11 -7.07 -11.31
CA ILE A 89 2.05 -5.60 -11.33
C ILE A 89 3.39 -4.94 -11.63
N LEU A 90 3.34 -3.65 -11.98
CA LEU A 90 4.53 -2.82 -12.08
C LEU A 90 4.94 -2.35 -10.66
N THR A 91 5.99 -2.94 -10.10
CA THR A 91 6.52 -2.55 -8.78
C THR A 91 7.04 -1.11 -8.80
N ILE A 92 7.20 -0.51 -7.60
CA ILE A 92 7.71 0.86 -7.50
C ILE A 92 9.12 1.00 -8.09
N ASP A 93 10.00 0.01 -7.90
CA ASP A 93 11.35 0.03 -8.48
C ASP A 93 11.33 0.12 -10.01
N LYS A 94 10.39 -0.59 -10.65
CA LYS A 94 10.22 -0.53 -12.11
C LYS A 94 9.66 0.83 -12.55
N ILE A 95 8.72 1.40 -11.79
CA ILE A 95 8.19 2.76 -12.03
C ILE A 95 9.31 3.79 -11.93
N GLN A 96 10.10 3.73 -10.86
CA GLN A 96 11.19 4.68 -10.61
C GLN A 96 12.24 4.59 -11.71
N TYR A 97 12.61 3.36 -12.12
CA TYR A 97 13.50 3.16 -13.26
C TYR A 97 12.98 3.83 -14.54
N ILE A 98 11.70 3.71 -14.88
CA ILE A 98 11.13 4.37 -16.08
C ILE A 98 11.22 5.90 -15.95
N ILE A 99 10.94 6.45 -14.77
CA ILE A 99 10.98 7.90 -14.51
C ILE A 99 12.40 8.45 -14.61
N ASP A 100 13.38 7.76 -14.01
CA ASP A 100 14.79 8.19 -14.02
C ASP A 100 15.39 8.17 -15.42
N ASN A 101 14.86 7.29 -16.29
CA ASN A 101 15.34 7.11 -17.66
C ASN A 101 14.49 7.86 -18.71
N GLN A 102 13.59 8.76 -18.30
CA GLN A 102 12.67 9.48 -19.20
C GLN A 102 13.36 10.38 -20.24
N SER A 103 14.62 10.76 -20.02
CA SER A 103 15.39 11.66 -20.90
C SER A 103 16.16 10.94 -22.00
N LYS A 104 16.17 9.60 -22.02
CA LYS A 104 16.93 8.81 -23.02
C LYS A 104 16.44 9.06 -24.45
N ASP A 105 15.13 8.98 -24.65
CA ASP A 105 14.51 9.20 -25.95
C ASP A 105 13.02 9.60 -25.82
N LYS A 106 12.38 9.88 -26.96
CA LYS A 106 10.98 10.30 -27.03
C LYS A 106 10.01 9.21 -26.53
N ASN A 107 10.32 7.94 -26.72
CA ASN A 107 9.49 6.83 -26.27
C ASN A 107 9.58 6.69 -24.74
N SER A 108 10.78 6.77 -24.16
CA SER A 108 10.97 6.78 -22.70
C SER A 108 10.21 7.93 -22.03
N LEU A 109 10.20 9.12 -22.65
CA LEU A 109 9.41 10.25 -22.15
C LEU A 109 7.90 9.99 -22.19
N ILE A 110 7.40 9.30 -23.21
CA ILE A 110 5.98 8.95 -23.32
C ILE A 110 5.62 7.91 -22.27
N GLU A 111 6.47 6.89 -22.09
CA GLU A 111 6.28 5.84 -21.09
C GLU A 111 6.22 6.44 -19.67
N ALA A 112 7.17 7.28 -19.30
CA ALA A 112 7.18 7.99 -18.02
C ALA A 112 5.90 8.81 -17.80
N LYS A 113 5.42 9.51 -18.83
CA LYS A 113 4.16 10.27 -18.75
C LYS A 113 2.91 9.40 -18.59
N LEU A 114 2.92 8.18 -19.14
CA LEU A 114 1.81 7.24 -18.99
C LEU A 114 1.72 6.70 -17.56
N ILE A 115 2.86 6.46 -16.91
CA ILE A 115 2.91 5.91 -15.54
C ILE A 115 2.89 6.98 -14.43
N ASP A 116 2.98 8.27 -14.78
CA ASP A 116 3.02 9.40 -13.82
C ASP A 116 1.86 9.36 -12.80
N SER A 117 0.68 8.91 -13.21
CA SER A 117 -0.45 8.74 -12.30
C SER A 117 -0.24 7.63 -11.26
N CYS A 118 0.41 6.53 -11.64
CA CYS A 118 0.73 5.44 -10.72
C CYS A 118 1.72 5.95 -9.67
N HIS A 119 2.78 6.62 -10.12
CA HIS A 119 3.79 7.23 -9.26
C HIS A 119 3.19 8.28 -8.31
N TYR A 120 2.30 9.14 -8.81
CA TYR A 120 1.58 10.12 -8.00
C TYR A 120 0.79 9.48 -6.85
N PHE A 121 -0.03 8.47 -7.15
CA PHE A 121 -0.85 7.81 -6.14
C PHE A 121 -0.01 6.96 -5.18
N TYR A 122 1.06 6.32 -5.65
CA TYR A 122 2.01 5.62 -4.79
C TYR A 122 2.64 6.59 -3.78
N ASN A 123 3.18 7.73 -4.24
CA ASN A 123 3.82 8.71 -3.36
C ASN A 123 2.84 9.32 -2.36
N LEU A 124 1.60 9.52 -2.76
CA LEU A 124 0.52 9.93 -1.86
C LEU A 124 0.35 8.90 -0.72
N CYS A 125 0.22 7.62 -1.05
CA CYS A 125 0.09 6.54 -0.07
C CYS A 125 1.33 6.40 0.82
N ALA A 126 2.53 6.41 0.24
CA ALA A 126 3.79 6.28 0.97
C ALA A 126 4.02 7.46 1.93
N THR A 127 3.72 8.69 1.49
CA THR A 127 3.78 9.88 2.35
C THR A 127 2.77 9.77 3.48
N LYS A 128 1.55 9.30 3.18
CA LYS A 128 0.50 9.14 4.19
C LYS A 128 0.88 8.07 5.22
N LEU A 129 1.39 6.92 4.78
CA LEU A 129 1.94 5.85 5.62
C LEU A 129 2.99 6.40 6.58
N LYS A 130 4.03 7.06 6.05
CA LYS A 130 5.10 7.67 6.85
C LYS A 130 4.53 8.64 7.89
N SER A 131 3.67 9.57 7.49
CA SER A 131 3.09 10.55 8.40
C SER A 131 2.23 9.91 9.49
N ALA A 132 1.45 8.87 9.14
CA ALA A 132 0.54 8.20 10.04
C ALA A 132 1.26 7.33 11.08
N ILE A 133 2.41 6.75 10.72
CA ILE A 133 3.28 6.04 11.66
C ILE A 133 3.95 7.05 12.59
N ILE A 134 4.62 8.07 12.05
CA ILE A 134 5.36 9.07 12.83
C ILE A 134 4.45 9.75 13.87
N SER A 135 3.22 10.12 13.48
CA SER A 135 2.27 10.77 14.40
C SER A 135 1.82 9.90 15.57
N ARG A 136 2.12 8.60 15.55
CA ARG A 136 1.71 7.61 16.56
C ARG A 136 2.90 7.01 17.31
N THR A 137 4.12 7.42 16.97
CA THR A 137 5.34 7.01 17.63
C THR A 137 5.95 8.20 18.35
N ASN A 138 6.05 8.12 19.67
CA ASN A 138 6.58 9.22 20.50
C ASN A 138 8.09 9.45 20.33
N ASN A 139 8.79 8.56 19.61
CA ASN A 139 10.22 8.59 19.38
C ASN A 139 10.51 8.23 17.92
N GLU A 140 11.03 9.18 17.13
CA GLU A 140 11.39 8.97 15.72
C GLU A 140 12.47 7.89 15.54
N ASN A 141 13.26 7.62 16.57
CA ASN A 141 14.31 6.59 16.55
C ASN A 141 13.80 5.18 16.89
N GLU A 142 12.51 5.03 17.27
CA GLU A 142 11.87 3.74 17.60
C GLU A 142 10.51 3.61 16.90
N LEU A 143 10.50 3.74 15.57
CA LEU A 143 9.30 3.50 14.77
C LEU A 143 8.86 2.04 14.92
N LYS A 144 7.89 1.78 15.80
CA LYS A 144 7.25 0.45 15.93
C LYS A 144 6.05 0.38 15.00
N TRP A 145 6.09 -0.58 14.08
CA TRP A 145 5.04 -0.85 13.10
C TRP A 145 5.13 -2.30 12.64
N ILE A 146 4.02 -2.85 12.13
CA ILE A 146 3.90 -4.26 11.72
C ILE A 146 3.57 -4.26 10.21
N PRO A 147 4.57 -4.31 9.32
CA PRO A 147 4.37 -4.04 7.88
C PRO A 147 3.43 -5.03 7.19
N ASP A 148 3.58 -6.32 7.48
CA ASP A 148 2.75 -7.44 7.04
C ASP A 148 1.27 -7.26 7.41
N LEU A 149 1.00 -6.88 8.67
CA LEU A 149 -0.36 -6.56 9.10
C LEU A 149 -0.94 -5.37 8.33
N ILE A 150 -0.16 -4.31 8.11
CA ILE A 150 -0.62 -3.17 7.30
C ILE A 150 -0.94 -3.63 5.88
N ALA A 151 -0.12 -4.49 5.27
CA ALA A 151 -0.37 -5.00 3.92
C ALA A 151 -1.70 -5.77 3.83
N ILE A 152 -1.98 -6.64 4.82
CA ILE A 152 -3.25 -7.37 4.92
C ILE A 152 -4.44 -6.40 5.06
N LEU A 153 -4.32 -5.45 6.00
CA LEU A 153 -5.37 -4.47 6.28
C LEU A 153 -5.66 -3.57 5.07
N LEU A 154 -4.65 -3.17 4.30
CA LEU A 154 -4.86 -2.32 3.12
C LEU A 154 -5.76 -3.00 2.08
N ILE A 155 -5.59 -4.31 1.90
CA ILE A 155 -6.43 -5.10 0.99
C ILE A 155 -7.85 -5.22 1.55
N GLN A 156 -7.99 -5.48 2.85
CA GLN A 156 -9.29 -5.57 3.52
C GLN A 156 -10.05 -4.22 3.49
N ASP A 157 -9.40 -3.13 3.90
CA ASP A 157 -9.97 -1.78 3.89
C ASP A 157 -10.42 -1.36 2.48
N MET A 158 -9.67 -1.69 1.44
CA MET A 158 -10.08 -1.45 0.05
C MET A 158 -11.37 -2.23 -0.29
N LYS A 159 -11.44 -3.51 0.06
CA LYS A 159 -12.64 -4.35 -0.15
C LYS A 159 -13.85 -3.77 0.60
N GLU A 160 -13.68 -3.37 1.86
CA GLU A 160 -14.75 -2.74 2.67
C GLU A 160 -15.25 -1.41 2.07
N LYS A 161 -14.39 -0.66 1.39
CA LYS A 161 -14.77 0.57 0.67
C LYS A 161 -15.36 0.31 -0.72
N GLY A 162 -15.66 -0.93 -1.07
CA GLY A 162 -16.30 -1.30 -2.34
C GLY A 162 -15.36 -1.24 -3.54
N TYR A 163 -14.07 -1.50 -3.32
CA TYR A 163 -13.12 -1.82 -4.38
C TYR A 163 -13.03 -3.34 -4.55
N SER A 164 -12.86 -3.79 -5.79
CA SER A 164 -12.62 -5.20 -6.08
C SER A 164 -11.27 -5.35 -6.77
N PHE A 165 -10.61 -6.48 -6.49
CA PHE A 165 -9.32 -6.84 -7.09
C PHE A 165 -9.50 -7.73 -8.32
N ASN A 166 -10.56 -7.52 -9.12
CA ASN A 166 -10.91 -8.39 -10.25
C ASN A 166 -9.81 -8.46 -11.34
N LYS A 167 -8.96 -7.44 -11.43
CA LYS A 167 -7.78 -7.40 -12.31
C LYS A 167 -6.57 -8.15 -11.74
N PHE A 168 -6.62 -8.50 -10.46
CA PHE A 168 -5.55 -9.11 -9.66
C PHE A 168 -6.11 -10.37 -8.99
N LYS A 169 -6.56 -11.33 -9.80
CA LYS A 169 -7.30 -12.51 -9.33
C LYS A 169 -6.56 -13.34 -8.28
N PHE A 170 -5.23 -13.33 -8.30
CA PHE A 170 -4.41 -14.02 -7.30
C PHE A 170 -4.75 -13.59 -5.86
N ILE A 171 -5.26 -12.36 -5.65
CA ILE A 171 -5.74 -11.87 -4.35
C ILE A 171 -6.90 -12.72 -3.79
N GLU A 172 -7.67 -13.39 -4.63
CA GLU A 172 -8.76 -14.28 -4.20
C GLU A 172 -8.26 -15.62 -3.65
N GLU A 173 -6.99 -15.99 -3.91
CA GLU A 173 -6.38 -17.24 -3.46
C GLU A 173 -5.87 -17.16 -2.01
N TYR A 174 -5.79 -15.95 -1.44
CA TYR A 174 -5.29 -15.71 -0.09
C TYR A 174 -6.41 -15.60 0.93
N ASP A 175 -6.28 -16.38 2.01
CA ASP A 175 -7.17 -16.33 3.17
C ASP A 175 -6.76 -15.21 4.14
N PHE A 176 -7.07 -13.97 3.74
CA PHE A 176 -6.79 -12.79 4.55
C PHE A 176 -7.54 -12.80 5.89
N ASP A 177 -8.70 -13.47 5.97
CA ASP A 177 -9.49 -13.56 7.20
C ASP A 177 -8.79 -14.43 8.23
N ARG A 178 -8.18 -15.54 7.81
CA ARG A 178 -7.33 -16.36 8.68
C ARG A 178 -6.10 -15.60 9.15
N LEU A 179 -5.42 -14.88 8.25
CA LEU A 179 -4.25 -14.08 8.64
C LEU A 179 -4.65 -12.98 9.64
N PHE A 180 -5.74 -12.26 9.36
CA PHE A 180 -6.25 -11.22 10.24
C PHE A 180 -6.68 -11.78 11.62
N SER A 181 -7.29 -12.97 11.64
CA SER A 181 -7.69 -13.64 12.89
C SER A 181 -6.50 -13.93 13.82
N VAL A 182 -5.32 -14.23 13.26
CA VAL A 182 -4.09 -14.39 14.04
C VAL A 182 -3.78 -13.09 14.80
N TYR A 183 -3.74 -11.95 14.12
CA TYR A 183 -3.48 -10.67 14.79
C TYR A 183 -4.60 -10.28 15.75
N MET A 184 -5.85 -10.58 15.46
CA MET A 184 -6.95 -10.29 16.40
C MET A 184 -6.82 -11.08 17.69
N LYS A 185 -6.44 -12.36 17.62
CA LYS A 185 -6.09 -13.17 18.79
C LYS A 185 -4.92 -12.55 19.55
N THR A 186 -3.85 -12.16 18.85
CA THR A 186 -2.69 -11.49 19.47
C THR A 186 -3.08 -10.18 20.13
N ASN A 187 -3.99 -9.39 19.55
CA ASN A 187 -4.47 -8.15 20.11
C ASN A 187 -5.17 -8.36 21.45
N ILE A 188 -5.99 -9.42 21.56
CA ILE A 188 -6.65 -9.81 22.82
C ILE A 188 -5.60 -10.14 23.89
N LEU A 189 -4.58 -10.92 23.54
CA LEU A 189 -3.49 -11.28 24.46
C LEU A 189 -2.69 -10.06 24.92
N LEU A 190 -2.37 -9.15 24.01
CA LEU A 190 -1.69 -7.87 24.33
C LEU A 190 -2.51 -7.02 25.30
N LYS A 191 -3.82 -6.91 25.08
CA LYS A 191 -4.71 -6.18 26.00
C LYS A 191 -4.74 -6.83 27.39
N GLN A 192 -4.79 -8.16 27.47
CA GLN A 192 -4.74 -8.88 28.74
C GLN A 192 -3.41 -8.66 29.48
N LYS A 193 -2.27 -8.81 28.80
CA LYS A 193 -0.92 -8.61 29.35
C LYS A 193 -0.73 -7.19 29.90
N ASN A 194 -1.25 -6.19 29.18
CA ASN A 194 -1.14 -4.78 29.56
C ASN A 194 -2.27 -4.29 30.48
N LYS A 195 -3.18 -5.18 30.92
CA LYS A 195 -4.36 -4.84 31.73
C LYS A 195 -5.25 -3.76 31.10
N ILE A 196 -5.28 -3.71 29.78
CA ILE A 196 -6.12 -2.80 29.00
C ILE A 196 -7.51 -3.40 28.90
N SER A 197 -8.54 -2.67 29.33
CA SER A 197 -9.93 -3.10 29.12
C SER A 197 -10.23 -3.28 27.63
N LEU A 198 -10.99 -4.32 27.27
CA LEU A 198 -11.38 -4.57 25.88
C LEU A 198 -12.08 -3.38 25.23
N PHE A 199 -12.84 -2.61 26.03
CA PHE A 199 -13.58 -1.40 25.64
C PHE A 199 -12.83 -0.09 25.91
N SER A 200 -11.56 -0.18 26.33
CA SER A 200 -10.71 0.98 26.57
C SER A 200 -10.48 1.79 25.29
N LYS A 201 -10.29 3.11 25.45
CA LYS A 201 -9.78 3.98 24.37
C LYS A 201 -8.28 3.76 24.12
N GLU A 202 -7.59 3.09 25.02
CA GLU A 202 -6.18 2.77 24.88
C GLU A 202 -5.96 1.79 23.74
N LYS A 203 -5.07 2.15 22.82
CA LYS A 203 -4.83 1.41 21.57
C LYS A 203 -3.58 0.55 21.70
N THR A 204 -3.69 -0.71 21.30
CA THR A 204 -2.51 -1.55 21.08
C THR A 204 -1.82 -1.17 19.77
N ILE A 205 -0.63 -1.72 19.54
CA ILE A 205 0.07 -1.58 18.25
C ILE A 205 -0.78 -2.06 17.07
N ILE A 206 -1.58 -3.10 17.26
CA ILE A 206 -2.48 -3.65 16.22
C ILE A 206 -3.58 -2.63 15.89
N ASN A 207 -4.20 -2.01 16.91
CA ASN A 207 -5.20 -0.95 16.68
C ASN A 207 -4.61 0.32 16.03
N ILE A 208 -3.32 0.57 16.26
CA ILE A 208 -2.57 1.63 15.57
C ILE A 208 -2.43 1.27 14.08
N MET A 209 -2.03 0.04 13.75
CA MET A 209 -1.90 -0.40 12.34
C MET A 209 -3.23 -0.37 11.58
N GLU A 210 -4.33 -0.81 12.20
CA GLU A 210 -5.71 -0.66 11.67
C GLU A 210 -6.01 0.80 11.31
N SER A 211 -5.70 1.72 12.22
CA SER A 211 -5.91 3.16 11.98
C SER A 211 -5.03 3.70 10.84
N VAL A 212 -3.78 3.22 10.73
CA VAL A 212 -2.83 3.62 9.67
C VAL A 212 -3.32 3.17 8.30
N SER A 213 -3.69 1.89 8.16
CA SER A 213 -4.22 1.33 6.91
C SER A 213 -5.45 2.09 6.43
N TYR A 214 -6.42 2.29 7.33
CA TYR A 214 -7.65 3.00 7.03
C TYR A 214 -7.40 4.42 6.49
N GLU A 215 -6.44 5.13 7.09
CA GLU A 215 -6.07 6.47 6.67
C GLU A 215 -5.44 6.50 5.27
N ILE A 216 -4.60 5.52 4.92
CA ILE A 216 -3.99 5.41 3.60
C ILE A 216 -5.06 5.15 2.54
N VAL A 217 -5.94 4.18 2.79
CA VAL A 217 -7.05 3.85 1.88
C VAL A 217 -7.98 5.05 1.71
N LYS A 218 -8.35 5.73 2.81
CA LYS A 218 -9.20 6.92 2.75
C LYS A 218 -8.55 8.04 1.94
N GLU A 219 -7.26 8.28 2.10
CA GLU A 219 -6.52 9.31 1.35
C GLU A 219 -6.49 8.97 -0.15
N LEU A 220 -6.18 7.72 -0.49
CA LEU A 220 -6.14 7.26 -1.87
C LEU A 220 -7.51 7.38 -2.55
N ILE A 221 -8.57 6.91 -1.89
CA ILE A 221 -9.93 6.90 -2.43
C ILE A 221 -10.41 8.33 -2.72
N ASN A 222 -10.19 9.26 -1.79
CA ASN A 222 -10.65 10.64 -1.92
C ASN A 222 -9.80 11.49 -2.86
N SER A 223 -8.58 11.04 -3.16
CA SER A 223 -7.66 11.76 -4.03
C SER A 223 -8.06 11.74 -5.49
N LYS A 224 -7.89 12.90 -6.12
CA LYS A 224 -8.04 13.14 -7.56
C LYS A 224 -6.65 13.35 -8.17
N TYR A 225 -6.40 12.76 -9.33
CA TYR A 225 -5.16 13.00 -10.06
C TYR A 225 -5.11 14.46 -10.56
N ARG A 226 -4.06 15.20 -10.18
CA ARG A 226 -3.88 16.63 -10.48
C ARG A 226 -2.73 16.90 -11.46
#